data_AF-A0A7S2BGT5-F1
#
_entry.id   AF-A0A7S2BGT5-F1
#
_cell.length_a   1.000
_cell.length_b   1.000
_cell.length_c   1.000
_cell.angle_alpha   90.00
_cell.angle_beta   90.00
_cell.angle_gamma   90.00
#
_symmetry.space_group_name_H-M   'P 1'
#
loop_
_entity.id
_entity.type
_entity.pdbx_description
1 polymer ?
#
loop_
_entity_poly.entity_id
_entity_poly.type
_entity_poly.pdbx_seq_one_letter_code
_entity_poly.pdbx_strand_id
1 'polypeptide(L)'
;GVIPYTCGIMMLSAGWRARYAVVPHFLTDFFTHLLPLMRDINQFCGGREVSRDSISTILNDKGTLLLVPGGQQEIFTTRSWGKEVFIYKGHRGFVREALKHRARLPGHPPQGVG
;
A
#
# COMPACT_ATOMS: atom_id res chain seq x y z
N GLY A 1 -5.35 -0.30 14.21
CA GLY A 1 -4.38 -0.44 13.11
C GLY A 1 -4.80 0.44 11.96
N VAL A 2 -3.86 0.89 11.14
CA VAL A 2 -4.17 1.49 9.83
C VAL A 2 -4.61 0.33 8.94
N ILE A 3 -5.82 0.39 8.40
CA ILE A 3 -6.36 -0.63 7.49
C ILE A 3 -6.31 -0.03 6.07
N PRO A 4 -6.01 -0.79 5.00
CA PRO A 4 -5.92 -0.24 3.64
C PRO A 4 -7.08 0.68 3.23
N TYR A 5 -8.30 0.42 3.71
CA TYR A 5 -9.47 1.27 3.49
C TYR A 5 -9.35 2.70 4.06
N THR A 6 -8.61 2.89 5.15
CA THR A 6 -8.33 4.23 5.68
C THR A 6 -7.53 5.07 4.68
N CYS A 7 -6.74 4.43 3.80
CA CYS A 7 -6.03 5.11 2.72
C CYS A 7 -7.00 5.58 1.63
N GLY A 8 -8.03 4.79 1.33
CA GLY A 8 -9.13 5.22 0.44
C GLY A 8 -9.85 6.46 0.98
N ILE A 9 -10.18 6.46 2.27
CA ILE A 9 -10.85 7.61 2.93
C ILE A 9 -9.93 8.83 3.02
N MET A 10 -8.62 8.63 3.22
CA MET A 10 -7.64 9.71 3.26
C MET A 10 -7.65 10.56 1.99
N MET A 11 -7.93 9.96 0.82
CA MET A 11 -8.05 10.71 -0.45
C MET A 11 -9.22 11.69 -0.46
N LEU A 12 -10.26 11.47 0.35
CA LEU A 12 -11.40 12.40 0.48
C LEU A 12 -11.04 13.65 1.29
N SER A 13 -10.00 13.57 2.13
CA SER A 13 -9.54 14.68 2.97
C SER A 13 -9.09 15.88 2.13
N ALA A 14 -9.64 17.05 2.45
CA ALA A 14 -9.19 18.31 1.85
C ALA A 14 -7.71 18.59 2.16
N GLY A 15 -7.23 18.21 3.36
CA GLY A 15 -5.83 18.39 3.75
C GLY A 15 -4.87 17.55 2.92
N TRP A 16 -5.24 16.30 2.60
CA TRP A 16 -4.44 15.47 1.71
C TRP A 16 -4.36 16.06 0.31
N ARG A 17 -5.51 16.41 -0.28
CA ARG A 17 -5.59 17.01 -1.62
C ARG A 17 -4.85 18.34 -1.74
N ALA A 18 -4.84 19.14 -0.67
CA ALA A 18 -4.08 20.40 -0.63
C ALA A 18 -2.57 20.18 -0.54
N ARG A 19 -2.12 19.09 0.13
CA ARG A 19 -0.70 18.83 0.39
C ARG A 19 -0.02 18.01 -0.70
N TYR A 20 -0.76 17.11 -1.34
CA TYR A 20 -0.24 16.13 -2.28
C TYR A 20 -1.11 16.10 -3.56
N ALA A 21 -0.51 16.46 -4.69
CA ALA A 21 -1.14 16.41 -6.01
C ALA A 21 -1.05 15.00 -6.63
N VAL A 22 -1.30 13.95 -5.85
CA VAL A 22 -1.23 12.55 -6.30
C VAL A 22 -2.49 11.79 -5.92
N VAL A 23 -2.91 10.90 -6.81
CA VAL A 23 -3.97 9.92 -6.56
C VAL A 23 -3.29 8.56 -6.35
N PRO A 24 -3.06 8.13 -5.10
CA PRO A 24 -2.33 6.89 -4.84
C PRO A 24 -3.19 5.65 -5.11
N HIS A 25 -2.58 4.62 -5.68
CA HIS A 25 -3.10 3.27 -5.63
C HIS A 25 -2.79 2.65 -4.27
N PHE A 26 -3.81 2.32 -3.48
CA PHE A 26 -3.61 1.61 -2.22
C PHE A 26 -3.58 0.10 -2.46
N LEU A 27 -2.68 -0.60 -1.78
CA LEU A 27 -2.53 -2.04 -1.93
C LEU A 27 -3.29 -2.79 -0.84
N THR A 28 -4.15 -3.72 -1.24
CA THR A 28 -5.00 -4.53 -0.37
C THR A 28 -4.57 -5.99 -0.39
N ASP A 29 -4.86 -6.69 0.70
CA ASP A 29 -4.61 -8.12 0.83
C ASP A 29 -5.60 -8.95 0.00
N PHE A 30 -5.17 -10.13 -0.46
CA PHE A 30 -5.92 -11.04 -1.34
C PHE A 30 -7.34 -11.33 -0.82
N PHE A 31 -7.51 -11.45 0.51
CA PHE A 31 -8.80 -11.79 1.12
C PHE A 31 -9.92 -10.80 0.76
N THR A 32 -9.58 -9.51 0.58
CA THR A 32 -10.56 -8.48 0.22
C THR A 32 -10.99 -8.54 -1.25
N HIS A 33 -10.29 -9.32 -2.07
CA HIS A 33 -10.61 -9.56 -3.47
C HIS A 33 -11.41 -10.86 -3.70
N LEU A 34 -11.52 -11.71 -2.69
CA LEU A 34 -12.36 -12.93 -2.73
C LEU A 34 -13.85 -12.61 -2.73
N LEU A 35 -14.27 -11.55 -2.03
CA LEU A 35 -15.66 -11.10 -1.98
C LEU A 35 -15.94 -10.15 -3.15
N PRO A 36 -16.82 -10.50 -4.12
CA PRO A 36 -17.03 -9.69 -5.32
C PRO A 36 -17.37 -8.22 -5.01
N LEU A 37 -18.28 -7.99 -4.05
CA LEU A 37 -18.65 -6.63 -3.66
C LEU A 37 -17.47 -5.83 -3.10
N MET A 38 -16.66 -6.43 -2.22
CA MET A 38 -15.48 -5.73 -1.67
C MET A 38 -14.41 -5.51 -2.72
N ARG A 39 -14.21 -6.48 -3.61
CA ARG A 39 -13.28 -6.38 -4.73
C ARG A 39 -13.62 -5.20 -5.63
N ASP A 40 -14.89 -5.09 -6.00
CA ASP A 40 -15.34 -4.07 -6.95
C ASP A 40 -15.28 -2.67 -6.28
N ILE A 41 -15.62 -2.57 -4.99
CA ILE A 41 -15.41 -1.33 -4.20
C ILE A 41 -13.92 -0.97 -4.14
N ASN A 42 -13.05 -1.94 -3.87
CA ASN A 42 -11.60 -1.73 -3.82
C ASN A 42 -11.09 -1.19 -5.14
N GLN A 43 -11.43 -1.85 -6.26
CA GLN A 43 -11.00 -1.44 -7.60
C GLN A 43 -11.55 -0.07 -7.97
N PHE A 44 -12.82 0.21 -7.65
CA PHE A 44 -13.44 1.51 -7.90
C PHE A 44 -12.71 2.64 -7.16
N CYS A 45 -12.26 2.40 -5.93
CA CYS A 45 -11.48 3.36 -5.17
C CYS A 45 -9.99 3.43 -5.60
N GLY A 46 -9.57 2.70 -6.63
CA GLY A 46 -8.18 2.66 -7.09
C GLY A 46 -7.29 1.67 -6.34
N GLY A 47 -7.88 0.81 -5.52
CA GLY A 47 -7.23 -0.27 -4.81
C GLY A 47 -6.80 -1.41 -5.74
N ARG A 48 -5.62 -1.98 -5.48
CA ARG A 48 -5.11 -3.15 -6.21
C ARG A 48 -4.64 -4.22 -5.23
N GLU A 49 -4.76 -5.48 -5.64
CA GLU A 49 -4.18 -6.58 -4.87
C GLU A 49 -2.66 -6.41 -4.76
N VAL A 50 -2.12 -6.69 -3.58
CA VAL A 50 -0.68 -6.65 -3.31
C VAL A 50 0.04 -7.79 -4.02
N SER A 51 0.55 -7.52 -5.22
CA SER A 51 1.41 -8.43 -5.98
C SER A 51 2.61 -7.70 -6.58
N ARG A 52 3.65 -8.45 -6.96
CA ARG A 52 4.82 -7.86 -7.65
C ARG A 52 4.40 -7.21 -8.96
N ASP A 53 3.47 -7.83 -9.68
CA ASP A 53 3.00 -7.36 -10.98
C ASP A 53 2.16 -6.08 -10.83
N SER A 54 1.29 -6.01 -9.82
CA SER A 54 0.53 -4.80 -9.50
C SER A 54 1.46 -3.64 -9.16
N ILE A 55 2.46 -3.88 -8.31
CA ILE A 55 3.47 -2.87 -7.94
C ILE A 55 4.26 -2.42 -9.17
N SER A 56 4.76 -3.36 -9.96
CA SER A 56 5.52 -3.09 -11.19
C SER A 56 4.72 -2.27 -12.18
N THR A 57 3.46 -2.63 -12.42
CA THR A 57 2.55 -1.92 -13.33
C THR A 57 2.36 -0.47 -12.87
N ILE A 58 2.00 -0.26 -11.60
CA ILE A 58 1.79 1.09 -11.06
C ILE A 58 3.07 1.93 -11.21
N LEU A 59 4.23 1.37 -10.86
CA LEU A 59 5.49 2.11 -10.90
C LEU A 59 5.97 2.40 -12.33
N ASN A 60 5.76 1.48 -13.28
CA ASN A 60 6.04 1.71 -14.70
C ASN A 60 5.17 2.84 -15.28
N ASP A 61 3.91 2.92 -14.84
CA ASP A 61 2.99 3.98 -15.22
C ASP A 61 3.28 5.31 -14.52
N LYS A 62 4.39 5.40 -13.78
CA LYS A 62 4.78 6.55 -12.93
C LYS A 62 3.72 6.91 -11.89
N GLY A 63 2.89 5.94 -11.52
CA GLY A 63 1.87 6.08 -10.50
C GLY A 63 2.47 6.15 -9.10
N THR A 64 1.68 6.66 -8.16
CA THR A 64 2.00 6.63 -6.74
C THR A 64 1.30 5.44 -6.12
N LEU A 65 2.01 4.63 -5.32
CA LEU A 65 1.41 3.55 -4.55
C LEU A 65 1.52 3.82 -3.06
N LEU A 66 0.53 3.35 -2.33
CA LEU A 66 0.50 3.42 -0.88
C LEU A 66 0.30 2.01 -0.33
N LEU A 67 1.30 1.56 0.44
CA LEU A 67 1.31 0.23 1.02
C LEU A 67 1.21 0.38 2.53
N VAL A 68 0.25 -0.32 3.12
CA VAL A 68 0.12 -0.44 4.58
C VAL A 68 0.84 -1.71 5.00
N PRO A 69 2.04 -1.63 5.61
CA PRO A 69 2.69 -2.80 6.19
C PRO A 69 1.86 -3.27 7.39
N GLY A 70 1.82 -4.58 7.60
CA GLY A 70 0.84 -5.22 8.46
C GLY A 70 -0.10 -6.07 7.63
N GLY A 71 0.34 -7.29 7.35
CA GLY A 71 -0.41 -8.27 6.57
C GLY A 71 -1.05 -9.34 7.44
N GLN A 72 -1.62 -10.34 6.78
CA GLN A 72 -2.19 -11.53 7.43
C GLN A 72 -1.27 -12.14 8.49
N GLN A 73 0.04 -12.20 8.23
CA GLN A 73 0.98 -12.80 9.16
C GLN A 73 1.00 -12.09 10.52
N GLU A 74 0.96 -10.75 10.54
CA GLU A 74 0.91 -10.00 11.80
C GLU A 74 -0.45 -10.14 12.50
N ILE A 75 -1.53 -10.32 11.73
CA ILE A 75 -2.89 -10.55 12.23
C ILE A 75 -2.99 -11.92 12.92
N PHE A 76 -2.40 -12.97 12.34
CA PHE A 76 -2.42 -14.30 12.93
C PHE A 76 -1.55 -14.40 14.19
N THR A 77 -0.54 -13.55 14.33
CA THR A 77 0.36 -13.55 15.49
C THR A 77 -0.05 -12.55 16.58
N THR A 78 -0.84 -11.52 16.26
CA THR A 78 -1.22 -10.46 17.19
C THR A 78 -2.63 -10.68 17.74
N ARG A 79 -2.77 -10.71 19.08
CA ARG A 79 -4.09 -10.76 19.73
C ARG A 79 -4.63 -9.34 19.92
N SER A 80 -5.90 -9.10 19.59
CA SER A 80 -6.53 -7.77 19.70
C SER A 80 -6.61 -7.22 21.13
N TRP A 81 -6.53 -8.09 22.14
CA TRP A 81 -6.48 -7.73 23.57
C TRP A 81 -5.07 -7.83 24.19
N GLY A 82 -4.05 -8.19 23.40
CA GLY A 82 -2.67 -8.25 23.86
C GLY A 82 -2.01 -6.87 23.88
N LYS A 83 -1.07 -6.65 24.80
CA LYS A 83 -0.22 -5.45 24.81
C LYS A 83 1.02 -5.58 23.89
N GLU A 84 1.16 -6.73 23.23
CA GLU A 84 2.29 -7.06 22.37
C GLU A 84 1.86 -7.04 20.91
N VAL A 85 2.66 -6.38 20.08
CA VAL A 85 2.47 -6.31 18.62
C VAL A 85 3.66 -6.99 17.96
N PHE A 86 3.40 -8.01 17.15
CA PHE A 86 4.44 -8.71 16.40
C PHE A 86 4.62 -8.06 15.04
N ILE A 87 5.81 -7.52 14.79
CA ILE A 87 6.17 -6.88 13.52
C ILE A 87 6.88 -7.90 12.62
N TYR A 88 6.30 -8.19 11.46
CA TYR A 88 6.88 -9.10 10.49
C TYR A 88 7.92 -8.38 9.63
N LYS A 89 9.19 -8.71 9.81
CA LYS A 89 10.32 -8.07 9.10
C LYS A 89 10.52 -8.55 7.65
N GLY A 90 9.70 -9.50 7.18
CA GLY A 90 9.82 -10.07 5.84
C GLY A 90 9.21 -9.22 4.71
N HIS A 91 8.61 -8.07 5.03
CA HIS A 91 8.05 -7.13 4.04
C HIS A 91 9.15 -6.34 3.29
N ARG A 92 10.21 -6.98 2.79
CA ARG A 92 11.27 -6.32 2.01
C ARG A 92 11.01 -6.33 0.50
N GLY A 93 10.05 -7.15 0.05
CA GLY A 93 9.74 -7.33 -1.37
C GLY A 93 9.32 -6.03 -2.05
N PHE A 94 8.45 -5.24 -1.42
CA PHE A 94 7.97 -3.97 -2.00
C PHE A 94 9.09 -2.94 -2.15
N VAL A 95 10.04 -2.89 -1.19
CA VAL A 95 11.22 -2.00 -1.28
C VAL A 95 12.08 -2.40 -2.46
N ARG A 96 12.31 -3.69 -2.65
CA ARG A 96 13.07 -4.20 -3.80
C ARG A 96 12.42 -3.83 -5.13
N GLU A 97 11.10 -3.96 -5.24
CA GLU A 97 10.39 -3.53 -6.46
C GLU A 97 10.49 -2.01 -6.64
N ALA A 98 10.25 -1.21 -5.59
CA ALA A 98 10.42 0.25 -5.67
C ALA A 98 11.81 0.67 -6.18
N LEU A 99 12.88 0.03 -5.69
CA LEU A 99 14.24 0.30 -6.13
C LEU A 99 14.48 -0.07 -7.61
N LYS A 100 13.97 -1.23 -8.07
CA LYS A 100 14.10 -1.63 -9.48
C LYS A 100 13.48 -0.62 -10.44
N HIS A 101 12.36 -0.02 -10.06
CA HIS A 101 11.65 0.97 -10.86
C HIS A 101 12.12 2.41 -10.60
N ARG A 102 13.22 2.61 -9.85
CA ARG A 102 13.75 3.93 -9.46
C ARG A 102 12.70 4.83 -8.81
N ALA A 103 11.75 4.22 -8.11
CA ALA A 103 10.67 4.93 -7.44
C ALA A 103 11.22 5.74 -6.26
N ARG A 104 10.65 6.92 -6.02
CA ARG A 104 10.99 7.73 -4.85
C ARG A 104 10.38 7.08 -3.59
N LEU A 105 11.22 6.70 -2.65
CA LEU A 105 10.80 6.23 -1.33
C LEU A 105 10.75 7.39 -0.34
N PRO A 106 9.75 7.46 0.56
CA PRO A 106 9.72 8.45 1.62
C PRO A 106 11.00 8.39 2.47
N GLY A 107 11.64 9.54 2.71
CA GLY A 107 12.87 9.63 3.50
C GLY A 107 14.16 9.25 2.76
N HIS A 108 14.09 8.84 1.49
CA HIS A 108 15.27 8.58 0.66
C HIS A 108 15.59 9.81 -0.22
N PRO A 109 16.86 10.24 -0.33
CA PRO A 109 17.24 11.29 -1.26
C PRO A 109 16.90 10.89 -2.71
N PRO A 110 16.61 11.84 -3.61
CA PRO A 110 16.35 11.52 -5.01
C PRO A 110 17.53 10.72 -5.57
N GLN A 111 17.24 9.55 -6.16
CA GLN A 111 18.27 8.76 -6.83
C GLN A 111 18.76 9.58 -8.03
N GLY A 112 20.06 9.91 -8.01
CA GLY A 112 20.68 10.74 -9.03
C GLY A 112 20.47 10.16 -10.43
N VAL A 113 20.25 11.05 -11.39
CA VAL A 113 20.26 10.72 -12.83
C VAL A 113 21.72 10.40 -13.17
N GLY A 114 22.03 9.11 -13.29
CA GLY A 114 23.22 8.61 -13.98
C GLY A 114 22.90 8.32 -15.42
#